data_AF-A0A378UBC5-F1
#
_entry.id   AF-A0A378UBC5-F1
#
_cell.length_a   1.000
_cell.length_b   1.000
_cell.length_c   1.000
_cell.angle_alpha   90.00
_cell.angle_beta   90.00
_cell.angle_gamma   90.00
#
_symmetry.space_group_name_H-M   'P 1'
#
loop_
_entity.id
_entity.type
_entity.pdbx_description
1 polymer ?
#
loop_
_entity_poly.entity_id
_entity_poly.type
_entity_poly.pdbx_seq_one_letter_code
_entity_poly.pdbx_strand_id
1 'polypeptide(L)'
;MRSGNKGKLENADRPLPFRPQCELESERFVKFCEKFIRVPKGTGARGVFRPREWQMDIVRDVLDSGARTAGLMLPRGSGKTTLNAAIGLYAFFCWGEGANVVVVAVDERQAGLAFSAARRMVELSEDLSSRCYVYADKLVLPRTDSTFACLPASPAALEGLDYVMAIVDEAGVVNRDVFEVVQLAQGKRERSVLVAIGTPGPKLDDQVLLSLREYHRDHPEDMSLRFREYSAAGFEDHPVDCVHCWELANPALDDYLHRDALAALLPPKTRESTFRRARLCQLPVDDEGAFLPPGVWDGLSTTSPVPDGAEVVVALDGSFSDDTTALLVATVSAEPHFDKIQVWQRPPGDEDYRVPIAEVEQVIRESCKRWRVVEIIADPFRWTRTMQALEAEKLPVVEFPHSPSRLTAATTDLYSAAVNGRMSHSGDLQLAEHVAAAVIREDARGIRLDKASRSRAARKIDLAACLVMAHSRATWRATHRKTKRARGFQ
;
A
#
# COMPACT_ATOMS: atom_id res chain seq x y z
N MET A 1 -27.95 14.26 -27.36
CA MET A 1 -27.86 14.64 -25.93
C MET A 1 -28.58 15.96 -25.73
N ARG A 2 -29.56 16.03 -24.83
CA ARG A 2 -30.37 17.24 -24.58
C ARG A 2 -29.94 17.88 -23.26
N SER A 3 -29.59 19.17 -23.29
CA SER A 3 -29.29 20.04 -22.13
C SER A 3 -30.42 20.02 -21.10
N GLY A 4 -30.09 20.02 -19.79
CA GLY A 4 -31.06 20.11 -18.69
C GLY A 4 -31.79 21.46 -18.65
N ASN A 5 -31.13 22.53 -19.13
CA ASN A 5 -31.75 23.83 -19.38
C ASN A 5 -32.13 23.92 -20.88
N LYS A 6 -33.41 23.72 -21.20
CA LYS A 6 -33.95 23.75 -22.58
C LYS A 6 -34.00 25.16 -23.21
N GLY A 7 -33.59 26.21 -22.49
CA GLY A 7 -33.63 27.60 -22.94
C GLY A 7 -32.26 28.15 -23.37
N LYS A 8 -32.27 29.23 -24.15
CA LYS A 8 -31.08 30.03 -24.44
C LYS A 8 -30.54 30.59 -23.11
N LEU A 9 -29.24 30.42 -22.85
CA LEU A 9 -28.58 30.97 -21.67
C LEU A 9 -28.69 32.51 -21.70
N GLU A 10 -29.21 33.12 -20.64
CA GLU A 10 -29.50 34.56 -20.57
C GLU A 10 -28.23 35.43 -20.66
N ASN A 11 -27.11 34.93 -20.12
CA ASN A 11 -25.85 35.66 -20.04
C ASN A 11 -24.71 34.96 -20.79
N ALA A 12 -25.02 34.12 -21.79
CA ALA A 12 -24.05 33.25 -22.48
C ALA A 12 -22.82 33.97 -23.04
N ASP A 13 -22.97 35.21 -23.49
CA ASP A 13 -21.96 36.07 -24.10
C ASP A 13 -21.29 37.03 -23.09
N ARG A 14 -21.85 37.14 -21.88
CA ARG A 14 -21.36 38.07 -20.86
C ARG A 14 -20.35 37.40 -19.95
N PRO A 15 -19.22 38.07 -19.63
CA PRO A 15 -18.28 37.54 -18.64
C PRO A 15 -18.97 37.39 -17.28
N LEU A 16 -18.44 36.48 -16.45
CA LEU A 16 -18.84 36.38 -15.05
C LEU A 16 -18.59 37.75 -14.39
N PRO A 17 -19.52 38.32 -13.60
CA PRO A 17 -19.33 39.61 -12.94
C PRO A 17 -18.39 39.48 -11.74
N PHE A 18 -17.15 39.09 -12.01
CA PHE A 18 -16.13 38.75 -11.04
C PHE A 18 -14.82 39.42 -11.44
N ARG A 19 -14.44 40.45 -10.67
CA ARG A 19 -13.23 41.25 -10.87
C ARG A 19 -12.53 41.43 -9.52
N PRO A 20 -11.95 40.37 -8.96
CA PRO A 20 -11.28 40.47 -7.67
C PRO A 20 -10.01 41.32 -7.78
N GLN A 21 -9.74 42.16 -6.79
CA GLN A 21 -8.56 43.03 -6.73
C GLN A 21 -7.34 42.40 -6.02
N CYS A 22 -7.39 41.12 -5.69
CA CYS A 22 -6.27 40.43 -5.03
C CYS A 22 -5.22 39.94 -6.04
N GLU A 23 -3.97 39.84 -5.61
CA GLU A 23 -2.85 39.36 -6.43
C GLU A 23 -2.82 37.83 -6.50
N LEU A 24 -3.02 37.15 -5.37
CA LEU A 24 -2.97 35.67 -5.28
C LEU A 24 -4.25 35.01 -5.79
N GLU A 25 -4.10 33.86 -6.47
CA GLU A 25 -5.23 33.10 -7.00
C GLU A 25 -6.04 32.45 -5.87
N SER A 26 -5.41 32.01 -4.77
CA SER A 26 -6.15 31.49 -3.61
C SER A 26 -7.07 32.53 -2.96
N GLU A 27 -6.67 33.80 -2.90
CA GLU A 27 -7.52 34.88 -2.38
C GLU A 27 -8.69 35.18 -3.32
N ARG A 28 -8.45 35.12 -4.63
CA ARG A 28 -9.52 35.23 -5.64
C ARG A 28 -10.49 34.06 -5.51
N PHE A 29 -9.99 32.85 -5.31
CA PHE A 29 -10.79 31.66 -5.07
C PHE A 29 -11.74 31.82 -3.87
N VAL A 30 -11.29 32.41 -2.76
CA VAL A 30 -12.16 32.69 -1.60
C VAL A 30 -13.30 33.63 -1.99
N LYS A 31 -13.00 34.76 -2.65
CA LYS A 31 -14.03 35.70 -3.11
C LYS A 31 -14.99 35.08 -4.11
N PHE A 32 -14.51 34.19 -4.97
CA PHE A 32 -15.32 33.41 -5.90
C PHE A 32 -16.27 32.49 -5.12
N CYS A 33 -15.77 31.77 -4.12
CA CYS A 33 -16.57 30.89 -3.29
C CYS A 33 -17.66 31.64 -2.52
N GLU A 34 -17.31 32.77 -1.89
CA GLU A 34 -18.26 33.59 -1.14
C GLU A 34 -19.40 34.09 -2.02
N LYS A 35 -19.06 34.55 -3.22
CA LYS A 35 -20.02 35.14 -4.15
C LYS A 35 -20.89 34.10 -4.83
N PHE A 36 -20.29 33.03 -5.36
CA PHE A 36 -20.97 32.13 -6.31
C PHE A 36 -21.18 30.71 -5.82
N ILE A 37 -20.41 30.22 -4.85
CA ILE A 37 -20.47 28.82 -4.46
C ILE A 37 -21.34 28.64 -3.22
N ARG A 38 -22.26 27.68 -3.33
CA ARG A 38 -23.12 27.23 -2.23
C ARG A 38 -22.83 25.76 -1.93
N VAL A 39 -22.87 25.39 -0.66
CA VAL A 39 -22.61 24.01 -0.23
C VAL A 39 -23.66 23.08 -0.87
N PRO A 40 -23.27 22.09 -1.68
CA PRO A 40 -24.22 21.33 -2.50
C PRO A 40 -25.07 20.34 -1.67
N LYS A 41 -24.51 19.78 -0.60
CA LYS A 41 -25.13 18.78 0.28
C LYS A 41 -24.37 18.68 1.62
N GLY A 42 -25.01 18.10 2.64
CA GLY A 42 -24.39 17.87 3.95
C GLY A 42 -24.46 19.07 4.90
N THR A 43 -23.55 19.14 5.86
CA THR A 43 -23.44 20.23 6.85
C THR A 43 -23.33 21.59 6.14
N GLY A 44 -24.22 22.53 6.48
CA GLY A 44 -24.23 23.86 5.86
C GLY A 44 -24.81 23.92 4.44
N ALA A 45 -25.54 22.89 3.98
CA ALA A 45 -26.15 22.85 2.65
C ALA A 45 -26.91 24.14 2.29
N ARG A 46 -26.75 24.59 1.04
CA ARG A 46 -27.26 25.87 0.47
C ARG A 46 -26.67 27.14 1.10
N GLY A 47 -25.91 27.05 2.18
CA GLY A 47 -25.13 28.15 2.72
C GLY A 47 -23.93 28.50 1.83
N VAL A 48 -23.30 29.63 2.13
CA VAL A 48 -22.05 30.06 1.47
C VAL A 48 -20.95 29.03 1.74
N PHE A 49 -20.26 28.57 0.70
CA PHE A 49 -19.08 27.73 0.89
C PHE A 49 -17.90 28.59 1.34
N ARG A 50 -17.46 28.40 2.58
CA ARG A 50 -16.26 29.02 3.13
C ARG A 50 -15.20 27.95 3.38
N PRO A 51 -14.09 27.93 2.62
CA PRO A 51 -12.98 27.03 2.90
C PRO A 51 -12.41 27.31 4.29
N ARG A 52 -12.03 26.26 5.01
CA ARG A 52 -11.35 26.35 6.31
C ARG A 52 -9.88 26.67 6.08
N GLU A 53 -9.16 27.12 7.10
CA GLU A 53 -7.73 27.49 6.97
C GLU A 53 -6.88 26.34 6.41
N TRP A 54 -7.04 25.12 6.93
CA TRP A 54 -6.34 23.94 6.41
C TRP A 54 -6.75 23.58 4.96
N GLN A 55 -8.00 23.91 4.56
CA GLN A 55 -8.41 23.77 3.15
C GLN A 55 -7.77 24.85 2.29
N MET A 56 -7.54 26.04 2.84
CA MET A 56 -6.81 27.12 2.16
C MET A 56 -5.35 26.75 1.92
N ASP A 57 -4.73 25.94 2.77
CA ASP A 57 -3.39 25.41 2.49
C ASP A 57 -3.37 24.53 1.25
N ILE A 58 -4.39 23.67 1.07
CA ILE A 58 -4.57 22.88 -0.15
C ILE A 58 -4.80 23.79 -1.36
N VAL A 59 -5.64 24.82 -1.21
CA VAL A 59 -5.92 25.79 -2.28
C VAL A 59 -4.64 26.51 -2.71
N ARG A 60 -3.79 26.93 -1.76
CA ARG A 60 -2.49 27.57 -2.05
C ARG A 60 -1.54 26.62 -2.76
N ASP A 61 -1.48 25.35 -2.34
CA ASP A 61 -0.67 24.34 -3.02
C ASP A 61 -1.11 24.12 -4.47
N VAL A 62 -2.41 24.17 -4.74
CA VAL A 62 -2.95 23.94 -6.10
C VAL A 62 -2.91 25.21 -6.97
N LEU A 63 -3.22 26.38 -6.41
CA LEU A 63 -3.45 27.61 -7.18
C LEU A 63 -2.26 28.59 -7.17
N ASP A 64 -1.41 28.57 -6.15
CA ASP A 64 -0.35 29.59 -6.00
C ASP A 64 1.07 29.02 -6.04
N SER A 65 1.25 27.72 -5.77
CA SER A 65 2.60 27.13 -5.64
C SER A 65 3.45 27.11 -6.92
N GLY A 66 2.80 27.19 -8.09
CA GLY A 66 3.44 26.98 -9.39
C GLY A 66 3.72 25.51 -9.72
N ALA A 67 3.39 24.57 -8.83
CA ALA A 67 3.59 23.15 -9.06
C ALA A 67 2.73 22.65 -10.22
N ARG A 68 3.31 21.73 -10.99
CA ARG A 68 2.62 21.01 -12.07
C ARG A 68 1.77 19.87 -11.53
N THR A 69 2.20 19.29 -10.40
CA THR A 69 1.48 18.23 -9.70
C THR A 69 1.30 18.59 -8.22
N ALA A 70 0.09 18.44 -7.70
CA ALA A 70 -0.24 18.54 -6.29
C ALA A 70 -0.77 17.18 -5.79
N GLY A 71 -0.01 16.50 -4.95
CA GLY A 71 -0.40 15.27 -4.26
C GLY A 71 -1.02 15.59 -2.90
N LEU A 72 -2.20 15.06 -2.62
CA LEU A 72 -3.01 15.39 -1.45
C LEU A 72 -3.51 14.12 -0.77
N MET A 73 -2.94 13.78 0.39
CA MET A 73 -3.34 12.62 1.18
C MET A 73 -4.20 13.05 2.37
N LEU A 74 -5.47 12.64 2.36
CA LEU A 74 -6.46 13.00 3.38
C LEU A 74 -7.32 11.81 3.81
N PRO A 75 -7.75 11.75 5.08
CA PRO A 75 -8.66 10.70 5.52
C PRO A 75 -10.07 10.91 4.95
N ARG A 76 -10.87 9.84 5.00
CA ARG A 76 -12.29 9.88 4.66
C ARG A 76 -13.04 10.77 5.64
N GLY A 77 -13.93 11.59 5.11
CA GLY A 77 -14.71 12.57 5.88
C GLY A 77 -14.16 14.00 5.81
N SER A 78 -13.00 14.22 5.18
CA SER A 78 -12.37 15.54 5.07
C SER A 78 -13.10 16.53 4.14
N GLY A 79 -14.12 16.10 3.39
CA GLY A 79 -14.83 16.99 2.45
C GLY A 79 -14.07 17.27 1.15
N LYS A 80 -13.08 16.42 0.80
CA LYS A 80 -12.23 16.52 -0.41
C LYS A 80 -13.01 16.76 -1.70
N THR A 81 -14.10 16.02 -1.92
CA THR A 81 -14.92 16.10 -3.13
C THR A 81 -15.55 17.49 -3.32
N THR A 82 -16.03 18.12 -2.25
CA THR A 82 -16.64 19.46 -2.30
C THR A 82 -15.59 20.53 -2.59
N LEU A 83 -14.43 20.44 -1.95
CA LEU A 83 -13.32 21.37 -2.17
C LEU A 83 -12.82 21.29 -3.63
N ASN A 84 -12.55 20.08 -4.14
CA ASN A 84 -12.11 19.85 -5.52
C ASN A 84 -13.10 20.39 -6.55
N ALA A 85 -14.40 20.16 -6.34
CA ALA A 85 -15.43 20.69 -7.22
C ALA A 85 -15.41 22.23 -7.26
N ALA A 86 -15.22 22.89 -6.11
CA ALA A 86 -15.12 24.34 -6.05
C ALA A 86 -13.85 24.86 -6.75
N ILE A 87 -12.69 24.24 -6.51
CA ILE A 87 -11.41 24.61 -7.15
C ILE A 87 -11.50 24.44 -8.67
N GLY A 88 -12.03 23.30 -9.14
CA GLY A 88 -12.21 23.04 -10.55
C GLY A 88 -13.21 24.00 -11.21
N LEU A 89 -14.29 24.37 -10.52
CA LEU A 89 -15.22 25.39 -11.02
C LEU A 89 -14.57 26.77 -11.10
N TYR A 90 -13.72 27.13 -10.14
CA TYR A 90 -12.97 28.37 -10.20
C TYR A 90 -12.07 28.41 -11.45
N ALA A 91 -11.28 27.35 -11.69
CA ALA A 91 -10.48 27.24 -12.89
C ALA A 91 -11.34 27.33 -14.18
N PHE A 92 -12.42 26.55 -14.23
CA PHE A 92 -13.36 26.51 -15.35
C PHE A 92 -13.97 27.88 -15.69
N PHE A 93 -14.34 28.70 -14.70
CA PHE A 93 -14.95 30.00 -14.92
C PHE A 93 -13.95 31.16 -15.05
N CYS A 94 -12.73 31.03 -14.51
CA CYS A 94 -11.83 32.17 -14.31
C CYS A 94 -10.47 32.05 -15.03
N TRP A 95 -10.07 30.89 -15.55
CA TRP A 95 -8.76 30.72 -16.19
C TRP A 95 -8.72 31.03 -17.70
N GLY A 96 -9.78 31.62 -18.24
CA GLY A 96 -9.80 32.18 -19.59
C GLY A 96 -10.26 31.23 -20.68
N GLU A 97 -9.77 31.44 -21.89
CA GLU A 97 -10.16 30.71 -23.10
C GLU A 97 -9.73 29.24 -23.05
N GLY A 98 -10.64 28.33 -23.41
CA GLY A 98 -10.42 26.90 -23.47
C GLY A 98 -10.02 26.27 -22.13
N ALA A 99 -10.55 26.74 -21.00
CA ALA A 99 -10.24 26.21 -19.67
C ALA A 99 -10.89 24.83 -19.44
N ASN A 100 -10.25 23.79 -19.99
CA ASN A 100 -10.68 22.41 -19.84
C ASN A 100 -10.29 21.85 -18.47
N VAL A 101 -11.29 21.50 -17.67
CA VAL A 101 -11.16 20.87 -16.36
C VAL A 101 -11.68 19.45 -16.45
N VAL A 102 -10.84 18.50 -16.06
CA VAL A 102 -11.16 17.08 -16.18
C VAL A 102 -11.08 16.39 -14.83
N VAL A 103 -12.07 15.56 -14.54
CA VAL A 103 -12.07 14.70 -13.35
C VAL A 103 -11.92 13.26 -13.81
N VAL A 104 -10.87 12.59 -13.33
CA VAL A 104 -10.57 11.18 -13.60
C VAL A 104 -10.74 10.44 -12.29
N ALA A 105 -11.56 9.39 -12.27
CA ALA A 105 -11.74 8.56 -11.08
C ALA A 105 -11.82 7.07 -11.43
N VAL A 106 -11.50 6.23 -10.44
CA VAL A 106 -11.30 4.78 -10.58
C VAL A 106 -12.55 4.01 -11.02
N ASP A 107 -13.74 4.54 -10.74
CA ASP A 107 -15.04 3.97 -11.13
C ASP A 107 -15.93 5.11 -11.64
N GLU A 108 -16.64 4.92 -12.76
CA GLU A 108 -17.61 5.87 -13.31
C GLU A 108 -18.63 6.33 -12.24
N ARG A 109 -18.98 5.47 -11.28
CA ARG A 109 -19.87 5.83 -10.16
C ARG A 109 -19.23 6.79 -9.15
N GLN A 110 -17.93 6.65 -8.89
CA GLN A 110 -17.17 7.53 -7.98
C GLN A 110 -16.89 8.89 -8.64
N ALA A 111 -16.54 8.87 -9.92
CA ALA A 111 -16.31 10.03 -10.76
C ALA A 111 -17.54 10.98 -10.78
N GLY A 112 -18.73 10.37 -10.77
CA GLY A 112 -20.01 11.08 -10.67
C GLY A 112 -20.17 11.94 -9.41
N LEU A 113 -19.44 11.69 -8.30
CA LEU A 113 -19.62 12.44 -7.05
C LEU A 113 -19.04 13.86 -7.13
N ALA A 114 -17.82 14.02 -7.64
CA ALA A 114 -17.18 15.32 -7.83
C ALA A 114 -17.90 16.13 -8.90
N PHE A 115 -18.22 15.51 -10.05
CA PHE A 115 -19.01 16.16 -11.09
C PHE A 115 -20.41 16.55 -10.59
N SER A 116 -21.11 15.67 -9.87
CA SER A 116 -22.43 15.99 -9.30
C SER A 116 -22.36 17.13 -8.31
N ALA A 117 -21.29 17.24 -7.52
CA ALA A 117 -21.08 18.37 -6.63
C ALA A 117 -20.89 19.68 -7.42
N ALA A 118 -20.03 19.67 -8.45
CA ALA A 118 -19.80 20.83 -9.32
C ALA A 118 -21.09 21.25 -10.04
N ARG A 119 -21.80 20.29 -10.63
CA ARG A 119 -23.11 20.50 -11.26
C ARG A 119 -24.08 21.17 -10.31
N ARG A 120 -24.19 20.64 -9.09
CA ARG A 120 -25.10 21.18 -8.08
C ARG A 120 -24.70 22.59 -7.63
N MET A 121 -23.41 22.88 -7.51
CA MET A 121 -22.93 24.24 -7.19
C MET A 121 -23.31 25.25 -8.28
N VAL A 122 -23.19 24.88 -9.55
CA VAL A 122 -23.62 25.72 -10.69
C VAL A 122 -25.14 25.93 -10.68
N GLU A 123 -25.93 24.87 -10.48
CA GLU A 123 -27.39 24.95 -10.39
C GLU A 123 -27.89 25.85 -9.24
N LEU A 124 -27.13 25.93 -8.14
CA LEU A 124 -27.48 26.75 -6.97
C LEU A 124 -27.13 28.23 -7.12
N SER A 125 -26.45 28.61 -8.21
CA SER A 125 -25.98 29.97 -8.45
C SER A 125 -26.56 30.50 -9.75
N GLU A 126 -27.44 31.49 -9.67
CA GLU A 126 -28.07 32.13 -10.84
C GLU A 126 -27.04 32.72 -11.81
N ASP A 127 -25.97 33.32 -11.28
CA ASP A 127 -24.87 33.87 -12.08
C ASP A 127 -24.10 32.79 -12.85
N LEU A 128 -23.89 31.62 -12.26
CA LEU A 128 -23.16 30.52 -12.92
C LEU A 128 -24.10 29.79 -13.91
N SER A 129 -25.29 29.42 -13.46
CA SER A 129 -26.27 28.66 -14.26
C SER A 129 -26.79 29.43 -15.48
N SER A 130 -26.88 30.77 -15.42
CA SER A 130 -27.28 31.60 -16.57
C SER A 130 -26.22 31.71 -17.66
N ARG A 131 -25.01 31.17 -17.44
CA ARG A 131 -23.85 31.20 -18.34
C ARG A 131 -23.33 29.83 -18.75
N CYS A 132 -23.74 28.78 -18.05
CA CYS A 132 -23.20 27.44 -18.20
C CYS A 132 -24.28 26.47 -18.69
N TYR A 133 -24.02 25.77 -19.79
CA TYR A 133 -24.83 24.61 -20.15
C TYR A 133 -24.51 23.46 -19.21
N VAL A 134 -25.55 22.87 -18.65
CA VAL A 134 -25.45 21.74 -17.72
C VAL A 134 -25.96 20.48 -18.42
N TYR A 135 -25.05 19.55 -18.69
CA TYR A 135 -25.35 18.22 -19.22
C TYR A 135 -25.25 17.17 -18.12
N ALA A 136 -25.58 15.92 -18.46
CA ALA A 136 -25.53 14.80 -17.53
C ALA A 136 -24.10 14.44 -17.11
N ASP A 137 -23.14 14.69 -17.99
CA ASP A 137 -21.75 14.22 -17.97
C ASP A 137 -20.71 15.36 -18.06
N LYS A 138 -21.14 16.57 -18.47
CA LYS A 138 -20.26 17.74 -18.57
C LYS A 138 -20.96 19.07 -18.33
N LEU A 139 -20.15 20.09 -18.05
CA LEU A 139 -20.51 21.51 -18.07
C LEU A 139 -19.79 22.17 -19.24
N VAL A 140 -20.44 23.14 -19.89
CA VAL A 140 -19.86 23.88 -21.01
C VAL A 140 -20.10 25.38 -20.83
N LEU A 141 -19.02 26.16 -20.93
CA LEU A 141 -19.06 27.63 -20.99
C LEU A 141 -18.88 28.08 -22.44
N PRO A 142 -19.96 28.52 -23.12
CA PRO A 142 -19.90 28.86 -24.54
C PRO A 142 -18.96 30.01 -24.86
N ARG A 143 -18.90 31.01 -23.97
CA ARG A 143 -18.11 32.23 -24.19
C ARG A 143 -16.63 31.94 -24.39
N THR A 144 -16.10 30.99 -23.63
CA THR A 144 -14.67 30.69 -23.55
C THR A 144 -14.35 29.30 -24.08
N ASP A 145 -15.29 28.64 -24.75
CA ASP A 145 -15.20 27.24 -25.19
C ASP A 145 -14.62 26.28 -24.12
N SER A 146 -14.97 26.52 -22.85
CA SER A 146 -14.40 25.79 -21.72
C SER A 146 -15.30 24.63 -21.35
N THR A 147 -14.70 23.53 -20.89
CA THR A 147 -15.42 22.33 -20.48
C THR A 147 -15.03 21.87 -19.09
N PHE A 148 -16.01 21.40 -18.31
CA PHE A 148 -15.77 20.64 -17.08
C PHE A 148 -16.39 19.26 -17.29
N ALA A 149 -15.58 18.21 -17.38
CA ALA A 149 -16.06 16.88 -17.71
C ALA A 149 -15.48 15.81 -16.80
N CYS A 150 -16.28 14.75 -16.60
CA CYS A 150 -15.81 13.54 -15.96
C CYS A 150 -15.38 12.56 -17.05
N LEU A 151 -14.14 12.07 -16.98
CA LEU A 151 -13.60 11.14 -17.95
C LEU A 151 -13.46 9.73 -17.33
N PRO A 152 -13.72 8.67 -18.10
CA PRO A 152 -13.49 7.32 -17.63
C PRO A 152 -12.00 7.07 -17.39
N ALA A 153 -11.67 6.30 -16.36
CA ALA A 153 -10.29 5.89 -16.07
C ALA A 153 -9.84 4.75 -17.00
N SER A 154 -9.77 5.03 -18.31
CA SER A 154 -9.16 4.14 -19.29
C SER A 154 -8.10 4.90 -20.10
N PRO A 155 -6.90 4.35 -20.30
CA PRO A 155 -5.83 5.01 -21.05
C PRO A 155 -6.29 5.51 -22.43
N ALA A 156 -7.03 4.68 -23.18
CA ALA A 156 -7.52 5.03 -24.51
C ALA A 156 -8.45 6.25 -24.54
N ALA A 157 -9.25 6.46 -23.49
CA ALA A 157 -10.14 7.63 -23.41
C ALA A 157 -9.40 8.92 -23.00
N LEU A 158 -8.17 8.79 -22.50
CA LEU A 158 -7.33 9.87 -22.00
C LEU A 158 -6.21 10.21 -23.00
N GLU A 159 -6.10 9.49 -24.12
CA GLU A 159 -5.20 9.86 -25.22
C GLU A 159 -5.58 11.23 -25.79
N GLY A 160 -4.58 12.06 -26.05
CA GLY A 160 -4.79 13.40 -26.61
C GLY A 160 -5.35 14.42 -25.62
N LEU A 161 -5.57 14.06 -24.36
CA LEU A 161 -6.11 14.91 -23.29
C LEU A 161 -5.40 16.27 -23.23
N ASP A 162 -6.18 17.34 -23.12
CA ASP A 162 -5.72 18.72 -22.97
C ASP A 162 -6.51 19.40 -21.86
N TYR A 163 -5.82 19.80 -20.78
CA TYR A 163 -6.43 20.39 -19.61
C TYR A 163 -5.60 21.55 -19.05
N VAL A 164 -6.31 22.49 -18.44
CA VAL A 164 -5.70 23.45 -17.52
C VAL A 164 -5.68 22.89 -16.09
N MET A 165 -6.66 22.05 -15.75
CA MET A 165 -6.70 21.33 -14.47
C MET A 165 -7.21 19.90 -14.65
N ALA A 166 -6.45 18.93 -14.13
CA ALA A 166 -6.89 17.55 -14.00
C ALA A 166 -6.99 17.17 -12.53
N ILE A 167 -8.09 16.55 -12.13
CA ILE A 167 -8.31 16.06 -10.77
C ILE A 167 -8.43 14.54 -10.84
N VAL A 168 -7.42 13.85 -10.33
CA VAL A 168 -7.42 12.41 -10.14
C VAL A 168 -7.91 12.12 -8.72
N ASP A 169 -9.20 11.81 -8.59
CA ASP A 169 -9.82 11.49 -7.30
C ASP A 169 -9.58 10.02 -6.92
N GLU A 170 -9.48 9.78 -5.61
CA GLU A 170 -9.07 8.49 -5.03
C GLU A 170 -7.73 7.98 -5.59
N ALA A 171 -6.73 8.86 -5.68
CA ALA A 171 -5.40 8.55 -6.21
C ALA A 171 -4.64 7.42 -5.47
N GLY A 172 -5.07 7.03 -4.27
CA GLY A 172 -4.54 5.85 -3.57
C GLY A 172 -4.99 4.50 -4.16
N VAL A 173 -6.01 4.49 -5.03
CA VAL A 173 -6.54 3.27 -5.69
C VAL A 173 -6.61 3.37 -7.21
N VAL A 174 -6.18 4.48 -7.80
CA VAL A 174 -6.15 4.65 -9.26
C VAL A 174 -5.11 3.74 -9.89
N ASN A 175 -5.41 3.20 -11.07
CA ASN A 175 -4.43 2.48 -11.89
C ASN A 175 -3.29 3.44 -12.29
N ARG A 176 -2.05 2.99 -12.18
CA ARG A 176 -0.86 3.81 -12.47
C ARG A 176 -0.81 4.29 -13.92
N ASP A 177 -1.09 3.41 -14.88
CA ASP A 177 -1.10 3.76 -16.31
C ASP A 177 -2.09 4.91 -16.59
N VAL A 178 -3.27 4.88 -15.96
CA VAL A 178 -4.25 5.98 -16.05
C VAL A 178 -3.66 7.29 -15.55
N PHE A 179 -3.01 7.27 -14.38
CA PHE A 179 -2.38 8.47 -13.83
C PHE A 179 -1.26 8.99 -14.72
N GLU A 180 -0.38 8.12 -15.21
CA GLU A 180 0.75 8.48 -16.07
C GLU A 180 0.28 9.08 -17.39
N VAL A 181 -0.79 8.58 -18.00
CA VAL A 181 -1.39 9.20 -19.19
C VAL A 181 -1.87 10.63 -18.91
N VAL A 182 -2.52 10.87 -17.76
CA VAL A 182 -2.96 12.22 -17.36
C VAL A 182 -1.77 13.12 -17.05
N GLN A 183 -0.70 12.59 -16.45
CA GLN A 183 0.52 13.34 -16.16
C GLN A 183 1.27 13.71 -17.45
N LEU A 184 1.41 12.78 -18.40
CA LEU A 184 2.07 13.01 -19.69
C LEU A 184 1.29 13.96 -20.60
N ALA A 185 0.00 14.19 -20.35
CA ALA A 185 -0.79 15.19 -21.06
C ALA A 185 -0.43 16.65 -20.68
N GLN A 186 0.35 16.86 -19.62
CA GLN A 186 0.86 18.19 -19.26
C GLN A 186 1.84 18.74 -20.31
N GLY A 187 2.05 20.06 -20.28
CA GLY A 187 2.98 20.75 -21.19
C GLY A 187 2.35 21.25 -22.49
N LYS A 188 1.11 20.83 -22.81
CA LYS A 188 0.32 21.42 -23.92
C LYS A 188 -0.15 22.86 -23.63
N ARG A 189 -0.25 23.21 -22.35
CA ARG A 189 -0.63 24.55 -21.86
C ARG A 189 0.54 25.15 -21.09
N GLU A 190 0.72 26.47 -21.23
CA GLU A 190 1.70 27.24 -20.45
C GLU A 190 1.54 26.97 -18.95
N ARG A 191 0.30 26.98 -18.47
CA ARG A 191 -0.08 26.60 -17.10
C ARG A 191 -1.08 25.44 -17.11
N SER A 192 -0.73 24.35 -16.42
CA SER A 192 -1.58 23.19 -16.20
C SER A 192 -1.26 22.57 -14.84
N VAL A 193 -2.29 22.18 -14.08
CA VAL A 193 -2.11 21.57 -12.75
C VAL A 193 -2.82 20.23 -12.68
N LEU A 194 -2.11 19.18 -12.27
CA LEU A 194 -2.67 17.89 -11.92
C LEU A 194 -2.80 17.78 -10.41
N VAL A 195 -4.01 17.49 -9.94
CA VAL A 195 -4.33 17.27 -8.53
C VAL A 195 -4.58 15.79 -8.31
N ALA A 196 -3.67 15.12 -7.61
CA ALA A 196 -3.79 13.72 -7.22
C ALA A 196 -4.23 13.66 -5.75
N ILE A 197 -5.49 13.33 -5.50
CA ILE A 197 -6.08 13.44 -4.16
C ILE A 197 -6.74 12.15 -3.74
N GLY A 198 -6.59 11.76 -2.48
CA GLY A 198 -7.26 10.58 -1.98
C GLY A 198 -6.82 10.17 -0.59
N THR A 199 -7.25 8.98 -0.23
CA THR A 199 -6.84 8.26 0.97
C THR A 199 -5.94 7.10 0.54
N PRO A 200 -4.96 6.66 1.34
CA PRO A 200 -4.15 5.49 0.99
C PRO A 200 -5.00 4.26 0.67
N GLY A 201 -4.67 3.59 -0.44
CA GLY A 201 -5.27 2.33 -0.83
C GLY A 201 -4.74 1.13 -0.03
N PRO A 202 -5.35 -0.05 -0.21
CA PRO A 202 -4.92 -1.26 0.49
C PRO A 202 -3.67 -1.94 -0.10
N LYS A 203 -3.29 -1.66 -1.36
CA LYS A 203 -2.16 -2.32 -2.03
C LYS A 203 -0.90 -1.46 -1.95
N LEU A 204 -0.12 -1.54 -0.88
CA LEU A 204 0.96 -0.58 -0.61
C LEU A 204 2.13 -0.61 -1.62
N ASP A 205 2.24 -1.68 -2.41
CA ASP A 205 3.34 -1.93 -3.34
C ASP A 205 3.25 -1.15 -4.66
N ASP A 206 2.07 -0.68 -5.04
CA ASP A 206 1.88 0.13 -6.24
C ASP A 206 0.72 1.12 -6.11
N GLN A 207 0.99 2.30 -5.53
CA GLN A 207 0.03 3.39 -5.45
C GLN A 207 0.68 4.71 -5.84
N VAL A 208 0.00 5.45 -6.71
CA VAL A 208 0.39 6.80 -7.13
C VAL A 208 0.59 7.72 -5.94
N LEU A 209 -0.36 7.73 -4.99
CA LEU A 209 -0.31 8.65 -3.85
C LEU A 209 0.90 8.40 -2.94
N LEU A 210 1.34 7.14 -2.79
CA LEU A 210 2.53 6.79 -2.02
C LEU A 210 3.82 7.13 -2.79
N SER A 211 3.86 6.87 -4.10
CA SER A 211 5.02 7.28 -4.92
C SER A 211 5.23 8.80 -4.92
N LEU A 212 4.14 9.59 -4.96
CA LEU A 212 4.24 11.06 -4.85
C LEU A 212 4.73 11.50 -3.47
N ARG A 213 4.28 10.82 -2.40
CA ARG A 213 4.73 11.08 -1.03
C ARG A 213 6.23 10.83 -0.88
N GLU A 214 6.69 9.67 -1.34
CA GLU A 214 8.08 9.24 -1.27
C GLU A 214 8.98 10.16 -2.09
N TYR A 215 8.61 10.45 -3.34
CA TYR A 215 9.36 11.36 -4.19
C TYR A 215 9.46 12.76 -3.57
N HIS A 216 8.37 13.33 -3.05
CA HIS A 216 8.42 14.65 -2.42
C HIS A 216 9.32 14.69 -1.19
N ARG A 217 9.32 13.62 -0.38
CA ARG A 217 10.21 13.48 0.78
C ARG A 217 11.68 13.41 0.35
N ASP A 218 11.96 12.67 -0.71
CA ASP A 218 13.32 12.39 -1.17
C ASP A 218 13.90 13.54 -2.03
N HIS A 219 13.03 14.38 -2.60
CA HIS A 219 13.37 15.52 -3.47
C HIS A 219 12.66 16.83 -3.06
N PRO A 220 12.92 17.37 -1.84
CA PRO A 220 12.24 18.57 -1.34
C PRO A 220 12.55 19.84 -2.15
N GLU A 221 13.64 19.84 -2.92
CA GLU A 221 14.06 20.92 -3.82
C GLU A 221 13.23 20.99 -5.12
N ASP A 222 12.55 19.91 -5.50
CA ASP A 222 11.74 19.86 -6.71
C ASP A 222 10.42 20.63 -6.49
N MET A 223 10.37 21.84 -7.05
CA MET A 223 9.21 22.72 -6.92
C MET A 223 8.06 22.34 -7.89
N SER A 224 8.28 21.40 -8.81
CA SER A 224 7.27 20.94 -9.76
C SER A 224 6.21 20.03 -9.11
N LEU A 225 6.54 19.44 -7.96
CA LEU A 225 5.64 18.65 -7.12
C LEU A 225 5.43 19.34 -5.77
N ARG A 226 4.16 19.43 -5.37
CA ARG A 226 3.78 19.69 -3.97
C ARG A 226 3.05 18.50 -3.41
N PHE A 227 3.39 18.12 -2.19
CA PHE A 227 2.69 17.08 -1.47
C PHE A 227 2.21 17.59 -0.12
N ARG A 228 0.93 17.35 0.19
CA ARG A 228 0.35 17.65 1.51
C ARG A 228 -0.31 16.42 2.08
N GLU A 229 0.03 16.15 3.33
CA GLU A 229 -0.45 14.99 4.08
C GLU A 229 -1.16 15.45 5.35
N TYR A 230 -2.38 14.95 5.53
CA TYR A 230 -3.07 14.94 6.82
C TYR A 230 -3.18 13.49 7.26
N SER A 231 -2.33 13.09 8.21
CA SER A 231 -2.24 11.72 8.70
C SER A 231 -1.77 11.69 10.14
N ALA A 232 -1.95 10.53 10.78
CA ALA A 232 -1.27 10.18 12.02
C ALA A 232 -0.15 9.15 11.75
N ALA A 233 0.51 9.24 10.60
CA ALA A 233 1.65 8.38 10.28
C ALA A 233 2.78 8.59 11.30
N GLY A 234 3.46 7.51 11.68
CA GLY A 234 4.47 7.51 12.75
C GLY A 234 3.91 7.29 14.16
N PHE A 235 2.60 7.11 14.29
CA PHE A 235 1.90 6.77 15.54
C PHE A 235 1.11 5.46 15.38
N GLU A 236 1.61 4.52 14.58
CA GLU A 236 0.97 3.23 14.34
C GLU A 236 0.88 2.36 15.61
N ASP A 237 1.76 2.58 16.58
CA ASP A 237 1.80 1.94 17.90
C ASP A 237 0.68 2.40 18.84
N HIS A 238 0.11 3.59 18.59
CA HIS A 238 -1.01 4.08 19.38
C HIS A 238 -2.28 3.23 19.16
N PRO A 239 -3.17 3.14 20.18
CA PRO A 239 -4.45 2.47 20.02
C PRO A 239 -5.32 3.19 18.97
N VAL A 240 -6.19 2.44 18.28
CA VAL A 240 -7.04 2.95 17.19
C VAL A 240 -8.01 4.06 17.59
N ASP A 241 -8.35 4.14 18.88
CA ASP A 241 -9.21 5.16 19.48
C ASP A 241 -8.43 6.32 20.12
N CYS A 242 -7.12 6.41 19.84
CA CYS A 242 -6.29 7.50 20.31
C CYS A 242 -6.80 8.86 19.79
N VAL A 243 -7.27 9.70 20.72
CA VAL A 243 -7.78 11.04 20.43
C VAL A 243 -6.75 11.92 19.72
N HIS A 244 -5.48 11.85 20.14
CA HIS A 244 -4.38 12.56 19.51
C HIS A 244 -4.25 12.20 18.02
N CYS A 245 -4.29 10.91 17.68
CA CYS A 245 -4.20 10.46 16.28
C CYS A 245 -5.43 10.92 15.46
N TRP A 246 -6.61 10.96 16.07
CA TRP A 246 -7.82 11.44 15.40
C TRP A 246 -7.70 12.92 15.05
N GLU A 247 -7.25 13.74 16.00
CA GLU A 247 -7.07 15.18 15.83
C GLU A 247 -5.97 15.52 14.82
N LEU A 248 -4.85 14.80 14.89
CA LEU A 248 -3.72 15.00 13.96
C LEU A 248 -4.10 14.68 12.51
N ALA A 249 -4.77 13.55 12.28
CA ALA A 249 -5.13 13.13 10.93
C ALA A 249 -6.34 13.88 10.36
N ASN A 250 -7.29 14.30 11.19
CA ASN A 250 -8.59 14.81 10.74
C ASN A 250 -8.79 16.28 11.08
N PRO A 251 -8.30 17.22 10.25
CA PRO A 251 -8.52 18.66 10.47
C PRO A 251 -10.00 19.10 10.34
N ALA A 252 -10.89 18.20 9.90
CA ALA A 252 -12.34 18.40 9.84
C ALA A 252 -13.09 17.94 11.11
N LEU A 253 -12.38 17.33 12.06
CA LEU A 253 -12.98 16.78 13.28
C LEU A 253 -13.69 17.91 14.06
N ASP A 254 -14.88 17.60 14.57
CA ASP A 254 -15.77 18.50 15.31
C ASP A 254 -16.34 19.70 14.51
N ASP A 255 -16.01 19.86 13.21
CA ASP A 255 -16.70 20.79 12.29
C ASP A 255 -17.79 20.06 11.49
N TYR A 256 -17.35 19.19 10.57
CA TYR A 256 -18.26 18.38 9.74
C TYR A 256 -17.86 16.89 9.68
N LEU A 257 -16.89 16.49 10.51
CA LEU A 257 -16.61 15.11 10.84
C LEU A 257 -16.82 14.92 12.35
N HIS A 258 -17.72 14.03 12.74
CA HIS A 258 -18.13 13.90 14.15
C HIS A 258 -17.43 12.72 14.85
N ARG A 259 -16.99 12.92 16.10
CA ARG A 259 -16.28 11.89 16.89
C ARG A 259 -17.09 10.64 17.14
N ASP A 260 -18.39 10.78 17.39
CA ASP A 260 -19.31 9.67 17.57
C ASP A 260 -19.36 8.76 16.33
N ALA A 261 -19.25 9.33 15.13
CA ALA A 261 -19.17 8.56 13.88
C ALA A 261 -17.84 7.80 13.75
N LEU A 262 -16.71 8.34 14.24
CA LEU A 262 -15.44 7.61 14.29
C LEU A 262 -15.52 6.47 15.31
N ALA A 263 -16.00 6.75 16.52
CA ALA A 263 -16.21 5.76 17.58
C ALA A 263 -17.16 4.63 17.15
N ALA A 264 -18.21 4.96 16.40
CA ALA A 264 -19.16 3.99 15.86
C ALA A 264 -18.53 3.03 14.85
N LEU A 265 -17.39 3.39 14.25
CA LEU A 265 -16.67 2.59 13.25
C LEU A 265 -15.46 1.85 13.81
N LEU A 266 -15.10 2.06 15.09
CA LEU A 266 -13.96 1.39 15.70
C LEU A 266 -14.04 -0.15 15.57
N PRO A 267 -12.89 -0.84 15.48
CA PRO A 267 -12.84 -2.30 15.59
C PRO A 267 -13.59 -2.83 16.82
N PRO A 268 -14.22 -4.03 16.72
CA PRO A 268 -14.19 -4.96 15.57
C PRO A 268 -15.22 -4.63 14.46
N LYS A 269 -15.96 -3.51 14.56
CA LYS A 269 -17.02 -3.19 13.58
C LYS A 269 -16.46 -2.91 12.18
N THR A 270 -15.24 -2.39 12.12
CA THR A 270 -14.42 -2.36 10.92
C THR A 270 -13.08 -3.03 11.20
N ARG A 271 -12.41 -3.51 10.14
CA ARG A 271 -11.03 -4.02 10.29
C ARG A 271 -10.11 -2.88 10.69
N GLU A 272 -9.22 -3.12 11.65
CA GLU A 272 -8.27 -2.12 12.14
C GLU A 272 -7.40 -1.53 11.02
N SER A 273 -6.82 -2.38 10.18
CA SER A 273 -6.04 -1.96 8.98
C SER A 273 -6.82 -0.95 8.12
N THR A 274 -8.11 -1.22 7.93
CA THR A 274 -9.01 -0.40 7.12
C THR A 274 -9.37 0.88 7.83
N PHE A 275 -9.61 0.85 9.15
CA PHE A 275 -9.86 2.05 9.96
C PHE A 275 -8.64 2.98 9.93
N ARG A 276 -7.45 2.44 10.22
CA ARG A 276 -6.18 3.18 10.24
C ARG A 276 -5.89 3.85 8.91
N ARG A 277 -5.98 3.14 7.78
CA ARG A 277 -5.83 3.76 6.46
C ARG A 277 -6.92 4.80 6.17
N ALA A 278 -8.19 4.45 6.41
CA ALA A 278 -9.31 5.27 5.98
C ALA A 278 -9.54 6.53 6.83
N ARG A 279 -9.26 6.48 8.13
CA ARG A 279 -9.54 7.57 9.09
C ARG A 279 -8.28 8.24 9.61
N LEU A 280 -7.12 7.59 9.54
CA LEU A 280 -5.86 8.12 10.08
C LEU A 280 -4.78 8.29 9.01
N CYS A 281 -5.01 7.84 7.76
CA CYS A 281 -3.98 7.76 6.72
C CYS A 281 -2.70 7.05 7.19
N GLN A 282 -2.81 6.19 8.19
CA GLN A 282 -1.71 5.35 8.64
C GLN A 282 -1.51 4.21 7.65
N LEU A 283 -0.26 3.81 7.47
CA LEU A 283 0.12 2.66 6.65
C LEU A 283 0.59 1.55 7.60
N PRO A 284 -0.31 0.95 8.41
CA PRO A 284 0.09 -0.17 9.22
C PRO A 284 0.64 -1.22 8.28
N VAL A 285 1.82 -1.74 8.60
CA VAL A 285 2.28 -2.98 7.98
C VAL A 285 1.18 -3.99 8.27
N ASP A 286 0.52 -4.49 7.23
CA ASP A 286 -0.60 -5.42 7.40
C ASP A 286 -0.10 -6.62 8.22
N ASP A 287 -0.48 -6.66 9.50
CA ASP A 287 -0.46 -7.86 10.33
C ASP A 287 -1.65 -8.78 9.95
N GLU A 288 -2.45 -8.38 8.94
CA GLU A 288 -3.45 -9.24 8.29
C GLU A 288 -2.75 -10.45 7.66
N GLY A 289 -2.70 -11.53 8.43
CA GLY A 289 -2.07 -12.78 8.07
C GLY A 289 -0.68 -12.95 8.67
N ALA A 290 -0.26 -12.24 9.72
CA ALA A 290 1.00 -12.54 10.40
C ALA A 290 1.20 -14.06 10.62
N PHE A 291 2.40 -14.58 10.36
CA PHE A 291 2.64 -16.01 10.48
C PHE A 291 2.39 -16.52 11.91
N LEU A 292 2.75 -15.73 12.94
CA LEU A 292 2.49 -16.07 14.33
C LEU A 292 1.80 -14.90 15.03
N PRO A 293 0.91 -15.14 16.02
CA PRO A 293 0.35 -14.09 16.84
C PRO A 293 1.45 -13.31 17.60
N PRO A 294 1.24 -12.02 17.91
CA PRO A 294 2.19 -11.21 18.67
C PRO A 294 2.61 -11.86 19.99
N GLY A 295 3.91 -11.82 20.29
CA GLY A 295 4.50 -12.37 21.52
C GLY A 295 4.69 -13.90 21.53
N VAL A 296 4.09 -14.66 20.60
CA VAL A 296 4.30 -16.13 20.53
C VAL A 296 5.75 -16.43 20.21
N TRP A 297 6.32 -15.80 19.18
CA TRP A 297 7.71 -16.04 18.79
C TRP A 297 8.68 -15.69 19.92
N ASP A 298 8.57 -14.49 20.48
CA ASP A 298 9.46 -14.04 21.56
C ASP A 298 9.44 -14.96 22.79
N GLY A 299 8.27 -15.53 23.11
CA GLY A 299 8.10 -16.49 24.20
C GLY A 299 8.78 -17.85 23.97
N LEU A 300 9.21 -18.17 22.75
CA LEU A 300 9.87 -19.44 22.38
C LEU A 300 11.41 -19.33 22.38
N SER A 301 11.96 -18.15 22.65
CA SER A 301 13.41 -17.93 22.66
C SER A 301 14.05 -18.52 23.92
N THR A 302 15.13 -19.29 23.75
CA THR A 302 15.97 -19.77 24.85
C THR A 302 17.31 -19.04 24.95
N THR A 303 17.59 -18.12 24.02
CA THR A 303 18.88 -17.41 23.88
C THR A 303 20.10 -18.33 23.74
N SER A 304 19.89 -19.62 23.48
CA SER A 304 20.93 -20.66 23.45
C SER A 304 21.02 -21.26 22.05
N PRO A 305 22.20 -21.49 21.48
CA PRO A 305 22.34 -22.13 20.16
C PRO A 305 22.09 -23.64 20.22
N VAL A 306 21.95 -24.27 19.06
CA VAL A 306 21.90 -25.75 18.98
C VAL A 306 23.25 -26.34 19.42
N PRO A 307 23.28 -27.23 20.45
CA PRO A 307 24.54 -27.78 20.97
C PRO A 307 25.31 -28.58 19.92
N ASP A 308 26.65 -28.47 19.96
CA ASP A 308 27.53 -29.27 19.12
C ASP A 308 27.34 -30.78 19.36
N GLY A 309 27.47 -31.58 18.31
CA GLY A 309 27.24 -33.03 18.35
C GLY A 309 25.77 -33.47 18.47
N ALA A 310 24.81 -32.54 18.60
CA ALA A 310 23.38 -32.86 18.58
C ALA A 310 22.97 -33.59 17.30
N GLU A 311 21.93 -34.44 17.41
CA GLU A 311 21.30 -35.07 16.25
C GLU A 311 20.34 -34.06 15.59
N VAL A 312 20.63 -33.66 14.34
CA VAL A 312 19.97 -32.52 13.70
C VAL A 312 19.53 -32.78 12.26
N VAL A 313 18.57 -31.99 11.81
CA VAL A 313 18.24 -31.78 10.39
C VAL A 313 18.75 -30.40 9.98
N VAL A 314 19.31 -30.31 8.78
CA VAL A 314 19.72 -29.05 8.15
C VAL A 314 18.77 -28.77 6.98
N ALA A 315 18.15 -27.60 6.95
CA ALA A 315 17.26 -27.17 5.87
C ALA A 315 17.91 -26.06 5.04
N LEU A 316 17.78 -26.17 3.72
CA LEU A 316 18.24 -25.22 2.71
C LEU A 316 17.04 -24.71 1.92
N ASP A 317 16.81 -23.40 1.97
CA ASP A 317 15.96 -22.67 1.03
C ASP A 317 16.84 -21.71 0.25
N GLY A 318 16.82 -21.75 -1.08
CA GLY A 318 17.79 -20.97 -1.83
C GLY A 318 17.37 -20.52 -3.22
N SER A 319 17.95 -19.39 -3.62
CA SER A 319 17.85 -18.82 -4.95
C SER A 319 19.25 -18.72 -5.61
N PHE A 320 19.26 -18.50 -6.93
CA PHE A 320 20.48 -18.29 -7.72
C PHE A 320 20.82 -16.81 -7.96
N SER A 321 19.80 -15.96 -8.04
CA SER A 321 19.91 -14.52 -8.24
C SER A 321 18.67 -13.82 -7.66
N ASP A 322 18.79 -12.53 -7.34
CA ASP A 322 17.73 -11.62 -6.86
C ASP A 322 17.06 -11.91 -5.50
N ASP A 323 17.27 -13.08 -4.91
CA ASP A 323 16.70 -13.46 -3.60
C ASP A 323 17.78 -13.90 -2.62
N THR A 324 17.34 -14.35 -1.45
CA THR A 324 18.19 -14.83 -0.36
C THR A 324 18.39 -16.34 -0.46
N THR A 325 19.52 -16.85 0.04
CA THR A 325 19.71 -18.27 0.33
C THR A 325 19.98 -18.44 1.82
N ALA A 326 19.34 -19.41 2.45
CA ALA A 326 19.35 -19.59 3.89
C ALA A 326 19.59 -21.05 4.28
N LEU A 327 20.33 -21.24 5.37
CA LEU A 327 20.51 -22.51 6.05
C LEU A 327 20.04 -22.41 7.50
N LEU A 328 19.20 -23.34 7.91
CA LEU A 328 18.67 -23.47 9.27
C LEU A 328 18.95 -24.87 9.82
N VAL A 329 19.28 -24.98 11.10
CA VAL A 329 19.42 -26.26 11.81
C VAL A 329 18.26 -26.46 12.79
N ALA A 330 17.81 -27.71 12.91
CA ALA A 330 16.80 -28.12 13.89
C ALA A 330 17.20 -29.42 14.61
N THR A 331 17.06 -29.49 15.93
CA THR A 331 17.25 -30.74 16.68
C THR A 331 16.18 -31.77 16.35
N VAL A 332 16.55 -33.05 16.26
CA VAL A 332 15.60 -34.14 16.07
C VAL A 332 14.89 -34.44 17.38
N SER A 333 13.71 -33.84 17.56
CA SER A 333 12.87 -33.94 18.76
C SER A 333 11.39 -33.83 18.39
N ALA A 334 10.51 -34.28 19.30
CA ALA A 334 9.09 -33.96 19.22
C ALA A 334 8.83 -32.46 19.46
N GLU A 335 9.73 -31.81 20.20
CA GLU A 335 9.77 -30.36 20.44
C GLU A 335 11.14 -29.85 19.97
N PRO A 336 11.30 -29.58 18.66
CA PRO A 336 12.59 -29.21 18.09
C PRO A 336 13.07 -27.83 18.54
N HIS A 337 14.40 -27.70 18.60
CA HIS A 337 15.10 -26.45 18.86
C HIS A 337 15.80 -25.98 17.58
N PHE A 338 15.62 -24.70 17.22
CA PHE A 338 16.06 -24.13 15.94
C PHE A 338 17.15 -23.08 16.10
N ASP A 339 18.09 -23.05 15.16
CA ASP A 339 19.13 -22.02 15.10
C ASP A 339 19.54 -21.72 13.65
N LYS A 340 19.97 -20.47 13.41
CA LYS A 340 20.47 -20.04 12.10
C LYS A 340 21.87 -20.61 11.89
N ILE A 341 22.10 -21.22 10.73
CA ILE A 341 23.47 -21.55 10.29
C ILE A 341 24.06 -20.34 9.58
N GLN A 342 23.48 -19.96 8.43
CA GLN A 342 23.97 -18.84 7.63
C GLN A 342 22.91 -18.35 6.64
N VAL A 343 23.00 -17.07 6.27
CA VAL A 343 22.18 -16.46 5.21
C VAL A 343 23.09 -15.72 4.23
N TRP A 344 22.84 -15.94 2.94
CA TRP A 344 23.46 -15.23 1.82
C TRP A 344 22.41 -14.35 1.16
N GLN A 345 22.44 -13.06 1.48
CA GLN A 345 21.48 -12.07 1.00
C GLN A 345 22.18 -11.02 0.13
N ARG A 346 21.48 -10.58 -0.92
CA ARG A 346 21.96 -9.51 -1.80
C ARG A 346 22.16 -8.20 -1.03
N PRO A 347 23.36 -7.58 -1.08
CA PRO A 347 23.58 -6.25 -0.53
C PRO A 347 22.76 -5.17 -1.26
N PRO A 348 22.32 -4.10 -0.57
CA PRO A 348 21.69 -2.96 -1.22
C PRO A 348 22.58 -2.35 -2.32
N GLY A 349 22.03 -2.15 -3.52
CA GLY A 349 22.74 -1.54 -4.65
C GLY A 349 23.62 -2.47 -5.50
N ASP A 350 23.71 -3.77 -5.17
CA ASP A 350 24.45 -4.75 -5.96
C ASP A 350 23.49 -5.52 -6.90
N GLU A 351 23.34 -5.04 -8.13
CA GLU A 351 22.47 -5.65 -9.14
C GLU A 351 23.05 -6.96 -9.73
N ASP A 352 24.35 -7.18 -9.58
CA ASP A 352 25.06 -8.31 -10.17
C ASP A 352 25.29 -9.46 -9.19
N TYR A 353 24.89 -9.32 -7.93
CA TYR A 353 25.03 -10.33 -6.89
C TYR A 353 24.58 -11.73 -7.33
N ARG A 354 25.41 -12.73 -7.03
CA ARG A 354 25.13 -14.15 -7.21
C ARG A 354 25.48 -14.89 -5.94
N VAL A 355 24.64 -15.87 -5.58
CA VAL A 355 24.88 -16.71 -4.42
C VAL A 355 26.13 -17.57 -4.66
N PRO A 356 27.13 -17.55 -3.76
CA PRO A 356 28.34 -18.36 -3.90
C PRO A 356 28.04 -19.82 -3.57
N ILE A 357 27.54 -20.59 -4.54
CA ILE A 357 27.10 -22.00 -4.35
C ILE A 357 28.17 -22.86 -3.68
N ALA A 358 29.44 -22.70 -4.06
CA ALA A 358 30.55 -23.46 -3.46
C ALA A 358 30.72 -23.17 -1.96
N GLU A 359 30.46 -21.94 -1.52
CA GLU A 359 30.48 -21.56 -0.11
C GLU A 359 29.30 -22.18 0.64
N VAL A 360 28.10 -22.17 0.04
CA VAL A 360 26.91 -22.82 0.63
C VAL A 360 27.18 -24.31 0.87
N GLU A 361 27.72 -25.01 -0.12
CA GLU A 361 28.12 -26.42 0.01
C GLU A 361 29.17 -26.63 1.11
N GLN A 362 30.15 -25.73 1.20
CA GLN A 362 31.19 -25.80 2.23
C GLN A 362 30.62 -25.65 3.64
N VAL A 363 29.70 -24.71 3.85
CA VAL A 363 29.02 -24.51 5.15
C VAL A 363 28.17 -25.72 5.52
N ILE A 364 27.54 -26.40 4.54
CA ILE A 364 26.84 -27.67 4.78
C ILE A 364 27.83 -28.74 5.25
N ARG A 365 29.00 -28.88 4.59
CA ARG A 365 30.04 -29.85 5.00
C ARG A 365 30.55 -29.57 6.42
N GLU A 366 30.74 -28.30 6.76
CA GLU A 366 31.15 -27.87 8.10
C GLU A 366 30.08 -28.16 9.15
N SER A 367 28.81 -27.96 8.81
CA SER A 367 27.66 -28.34 9.64
C SER A 367 27.64 -29.85 9.92
N CYS A 368 27.97 -30.68 8.92
CA CYS A 368 28.10 -32.13 9.09
C CYS A 368 29.29 -32.56 9.96
N LYS A 369 30.31 -31.72 10.13
CA LYS A 369 31.41 -31.95 11.09
C LYS A 369 31.02 -31.52 12.51
N ARG A 370 30.25 -30.43 12.62
CA ARG A 370 29.82 -29.84 13.89
C ARG A 370 28.71 -30.64 14.58
N TRP A 371 27.76 -31.15 13.82
CA TRP A 371 26.60 -31.88 14.34
C TRP A 371 26.46 -33.27 13.73
N ARG A 372 25.70 -34.13 14.41
CA ARG A 372 25.27 -35.41 13.84
C ARG A 372 24.08 -35.16 12.92
N VAL A 373 24.37 -34.63 11.73
CA VAL A 373 23.36 -34.35 10.70
C VAL A 373 22.77 -35.66 10.19
N VAL A 374 21.45 -35.81 10.29
CA VAL A 374 20.75 -37.02 9.83
C VAL A 374 20.00 -36.84 8.52
N GLU A 375 19.65 -35.60 8.18
CA GLU A 375 19.04 -35.22 6.91
C GLU A 375 19.49 -33.79 6.54
N ILE A 376 19.85 -33.59 5.28
CA ILE A 376 20.02 -32.28 4.64
C ILE A 376 18.86 -32.15 3.66
N ILE A 377 17.92 -31.24 3.93
CA ILE A 377 16.69 -31.11 3.17
C ILE A 377 16.68 -29.84 2.35
N ALA A 378 16.20 -29.94 1.11
CA ALA A 378 16.07 -28.80 0.21
C ALA A 378 14.96 -29.08 -0.82
N ASP A 379 14.35 -28.01 -1.33
CA ASP A 379 13.56 -28.11 -2.56
C ASP A 379 14.51 -28.33 -3.76
N PRO A 380 14.24 -29.31 -4.65
CA PRO A 380 15.14 -29.60 -5.76
C PRO A 380 15.24 -28.47 -6.79
N PHE A 381 14.26 -27.56 -6.85
CA PHE A 381 14.26 -26.47 -7.82
C PHE A 381 15.52 -25.62 -7.62
N ARG A 382 16.31 -25.45 -8.68
CA ARG A 382 17.61 -24.77 -8.69
C ARG A 382 18.72 -25.55 -7.95
N TRP A 383 18.48 -26.21 -6.82
CA TRP A 383 19.55 -26.85 -6.04
C TRP A 383 19.88 -28.31 -6.41
N THR A 384 19.29 -28.86 -7.48
CA THR A 384 19.47 -30.27 -7.88
C THR A 384 20.95 -30.69 -7.99
N ARG A 385 21.81 -29.86 -8.59
CA ARG A 385 23.24 -30.17 -8.76
C ARG A 385 23.97 -30.25 -7.42
N THR A 386 23.73 -29.30 -6.52
CA THR A 386 24.33 -29.27 -5.18
C THR A 386 23.89 -30.48 -4.36
N MET A 387 22.60 -30.85 -4.43
CA MET A 387 22.09 -32.06 -3.78
C MET A 387 22.80 -33.32 -4.27
N GLN A 388 22.97 -33.49 -5.58
CA GLN A 388 23.70 -34.62 -6.17
C GLN A 388 25.18 -34.65 -5.77
N ALA A 389 25.83 -33.48 -5.69
CA ALA A 389 27.23 -33.39 -5.26
C ALA A 389 27.40 -33.82 -3.80
N LEU A 390 26.55 -33.32 -2.90
CA LEU A 390 26.54 -33.68 -1.49
C LEU A 390 26.19 -35.17 -1.29
N GLU A 391 25.27 -35.72 -2.08
CA GLU A 391 24.93 -37.15 -2.05
C GLU A 391 26.09 -38.04 -2.54
N ALA A 392 26.84 -37.61 -3.57
CA ALA A 392 28.05 -38.31 -4.04
C ALA A 392 29.14 -38.37 -2.96
N GLU A 393 29.18 -37.37 -2.07
CA GLU A 393 30.02 -37.36 -0.86
C GLU A 393 29.45 -38.22 0.29
N LYS A 394 28.33 -38.91 0.07
CA LYS A 394 27.59 -39.74 1.03
C LYS A 394 26.99 -38.95 2.20
N LEU A 395 26.72 -37.66 1.99
CA LEU A 395 25.96 -36.86 2.95
C LEU A 395 24.46 -37.22 2.85
N PRO A 396 23.70 -37.12 3.96
CA PRO A 396 22.34 -37.63 4.02
C PRO A 396 21.33 -36.65 3.40
N VAL A 397 21.36 -36.47 2.09
CA VAL A 397 20.48 -35.54 1.36
C VAL A 397 19.08 -36.14 1.20
N VAL A 398 18.05 -35.32 1.39
CA VAL A 398 16.63 -35.69 1.21
C VAL A 398 15.90 -34.58 0.47
N GLU A 399 15.21 -34.91 -0.61
CA GLU A 399 14.38 -33.96 -1.33
C GLU A 399 13.11 -33.59 -0.55
N PHE A 400 12.84 -32.29 -0.45
CA PHE A 400 11.60 -31.73 0.08
C PHE A 400 10.88 -30.88 -0.98
N PRO A 401 10.19 -31.50 -1.96
CA PRO A 401 9.40 -30.77 -2.95
C PRO A 401 8.36 -29.83 -2.32
N HIS A 402 8.38 -28.56 -2.73
CA HIS A 402 7.45 -27.49 -2.35
C HIS A 402 6.08 -27.64 -3.03
N SER A 403 5.43 -28.80 -2.86
CA SER A 403 4.06 -28.99 -3.32
C SER A 403 3.06 -28.30 -2.38
N PRO A 404 1.94 -27.74 -2.89
CA PRO A 404 0.95 -27.07 -2.05
C PRO A 404 0.46 -27.95 -0.90
N SER A 405 0.16 -29.23 -1.15
CA SER A 405 -0.32 -30.14 -0.10
C SER A 405 0.69 -30.39 1.02
N ARG A 406 1.98 -30.48 0.69
CA ARG A 406 3.04 -30.70 1.69
C ARG A 406 3.30 -29.44 2.51
N LEU A 407 3.37 -28.28 1.85
CA LEU A 407 3.60 -27.01 2.53
C LEU A 407 2.43 -26.61 3.43
N THR A 408 1.18 -26.79 3.00
CA THR A 408 0.01 -26.49 3.84
C THR A 408 0.01 -27.34 5.11
N ALA A 409 0.27 -28.64 5.00
CA ALA A 409 0.37 -29.54 6.16
C ALA A 409 1.53 -29.13 7.09
N ALA A 410 2.73 -28.95 6.55
CA ALA A 410 3.92 -28.59 7.33
C ALA A 410 3.79 -27.22 8.02
N THR A 411 3.18 -26.23 7.34
CA THR A 411 2.93 -24.90 7.92
C THR A 411 1.91 -25.00 9.05
N THR A 412 0.83 -25.76 8.85
CA THR A 412 -0.20 -25.96 9.88
C THR A 412 0.37 -26.62 11.13
N ASP A 413 1.20 -27.65 10.96
CA ASP A 413 1.86 -28.34 12.07
C ASP A 413 2.85 -27.42 12.81
N LEU A 414 3.66 -26.64 12.07
CA LEU A 414 4.60 -25.68 12.66
C LEU A 414 3.87 -24.58 13.45
N TYR A 415 2.82 -24.00 12.88
CA TYR A 415 2.00 -22.99 13.56
C TYR A 415 1.42 -23.53 14.86
N SER A 416 0.86 -24.74 14.82
CA SER A 416 0.35 -25.42 16.01
C SER A 416 1.44 -25.66 17.04
N ALA A 417 2.63 -26.10 16.63
CA ALA A 417 3.75 -26.30 17.54
C ALA A 417 4.20 -24.99 18.21
N ALA A 418 4.29 -23.89 17.46
CA ALA A 418 4.66 -22.59 17.98
C ALA A 418 3.64 -22.05 19.00
N VAL A 419 2.35 -22.02 18.62
CA VAL A 419 1.28 -21.50 19.51
C VAL A 419 1.14 -22.33 20.79
N ASN A 420 1.41 -23.63 20.72
CA ASN A 420 1.33 -24.53 21.88
C ASN A 420 2.66 -24.65 22.66
N GLY A 421 3.69 -23.87 22.34
CA GLY A 421 4.98 -23.92 23.05
C GLY A 421 5.77 -25.22 22.87
N ARG A 422 5.52 -25.96 21.78
CA ARG A 422 6.16 -27.26 21.47
C ARG A 422 7.37 -27.13 20.55
N MET A 423 8.05 -26.00 20.61
CA MET A 423 9.30 -25.75 19.90
C MET A 423 10.04 -24.61 20.59
N SER A 424 11.32 -24.43 20.26
CA SER A 424 12.11 -23.30 20.76
C SER A 424 13.14 -22.85 19.73
N HIS A 425 13.69 -21.64 19.88
CA HIS A 425 14.75 -21.15 18.99
C HIS A 425 15.82 -20.37 19.76
N SER A 426 16.98 -20.20 19.13
CA SER A 426 18.15 -19.55 19.72
C SER A 426 18.01 -18.06 19.99
N GLY A 427 16.96 -17.42 19.45
CA GLY A 427 16.78 -15.97 19.50
C GLY A 427 17.52 -15.19 18.41
N ASP A 428 17.97 -15.85 17.34
CA ASP A 428 18.61 -15.14 16.21
C ASP A 428 17.71 -14.06 15.60
N LEU A 429 18.26 -12.85 15.46
CA LEU A 429 17.53 -11.66 15.01
C LEU A 429 17.07 -11.77 13.56
N GLN A 430 17.88 -12.35 12.68
CA GLN A 430 17.55 -12.46 11.26
C GLN A 430 16.47 -13.53 11.02
N LEU A 431 16.51 -14.62 11.80
CA LEU A 431 15.41 -15.59 11.85
C LEU A 431 14.11 -14.94 12.34
N ALA A 432 14.16 -14.15 13.41
CA ALA A 432 13.01 -13.38 13.89
C ALA A 432 12.46 -12.41 12.82
N GLU A 433 13.34 -11.69 12.11
CA GLU A 433 12.94 -10.80 11.02
C GLU A 433 12.21 -11.52 9.88
N HIS A 434 12.68 -12.72 9.51
CA HIS A 434 12.07 -13.54 8.46
C HIS A 434 10.72 -14.13 8.91
N VAL A 435 10.61 -14.57 10.17
CA VAL A 435 9.35 -15.04 10.76
C VAL A 435 8.33 -13.91 10.80
N ALA A 436 8.73 -12.71 11.25
CA ALA A 436 7.89 -11.53 11.30
C ALA A 436 7.55 -10.94 9.91
N ALA A 437 8.30 -11.30 8.86
CA ALA A 437 8.02 -10.91 7.48
C ALA A 437 7.04 -11.87 6.78
N ALA A 438 6.89 -13.09 7.31
CA ALA A 438 6.08 -14.12 6.72
C ALA A 438 4.59 -13.94 7.05
N VAL A 439 3.74 -14.30 6.09
CA VAL A 439 2.29 -14.28 6.26
C VAL A 439 1.68 -15.66 6.01
N ILE A 440 0.50 -15.88 6.56
CA ILE A 440 -0.37 -17.03 6.33
C ILE A 440 -1.43 -16.67 5.29
N ARG A 441 -1.63 -17.57 4.34
CA ARG A 441 -2.83 -17.61 3.51
C ARG A 441 -3.63 -18.86 3.83
N GLU A 442 -4.92 -18.69 4.09
CA GLU A 442 -5.85 -19.80 4.26
C GLU A 442 -6.26 -20.37 2.91
N ASP A 443 -6.22 -21.70 2.79
CA ASP A 443 -6.80 -22.47 1.71
C ASP A 443 -7.82 -23.49 2.26
N ALA A 444 -8.51 -24.21 1.39
CA ALA A 444 -9.52 -25.20 1.81
C ALA A 444 -8.95 -26.40 2.62
N ARG A 445 -7.62 -26.53 2.72
CA ARG A 445 -6.88 -27.65 3.33
C ARG A 445 -6.04 -27.22 4.54
N GLY A 446 -5.94 -25.92 4.85
CA GLY A 446 -5.22 -25.40 6.00
C GLY A 446 -4.57 -24.05 5.72
N ILE A 447 -3.55 -23.74 6.52
CA ILE A 447 -2.77 -22.50 6.38
C ILE A 447 -1.47 -22.76 5.64
N ARG A 448 -1.02 -21.79 4.84
CA ARG A 448 0.24 -21.87 4.11
C ARG A 448 1.07 -20.60 4.30
N LEU A 449 2.37 -20.77 4.53
CA LEU A 449 3.33 -19.68 4.55
C LEU A 449 3.42 -19.02 3.16
N ASP A 450 3.42 -17.69 3.12
CA ASP A 450 3.54 -16.90 1.91
C ASP A 450 4.31 -15.59 2.19
N LYS A 451 4.73 -14.90 1.13
CA LYS A 451 5.30 -13.56 1.22
C LYS A 451 4.17 -12.53 1.25
N ALA A 452 4.31 -11.49 2.08
CA ALA A 452 3.37 -10.36 2.10
C ALA A 452 3.31 -9.66 0.73
N SER A 453 4.46 -9.55 0.05
CA SER A 453 4.59 -9.03 -1.31
C SER A 453 5.54 -9.88 -2.14
N ARG A 454 5.31 -9.94 -3.46
CA ARG A 454 6.23 -10.55 -4.45
C ARG A 454 7.22 -9.55 -5.05
N SER A 455 7.20 -8.30 -4.60
CA SER A 455 8.18 -7.28 -5.01
C SER A 455 9.61 -7.71 -4.69
N ARG A 456 10.57 -7.30 -5.53
CA ARG A 456 11.99 -7.55 -5.28
C ARG A 456 12.49 -6.89 -3.98
N ALA A 457 11.86 -5.79 -3.58
CA ALA A 457 12.18 -5.06 -2.35
C ALA A 457 11.44 -5.59 -1.11
N ALA A 458 10.61 -6.64 -1.26
CA ALA A 458 9.87 -7.21 -0.13
C ALA A 458 10.83 -7.82 0.91
N ARG A 459 10.41 -7.76 2.17
CA ARG A 459 11.10 -8.46 3.28
C ARG A 459 11.23 -9.95 2.97
N LYS A 460 12.37 -10.51 3.33
CA LYS A 460 12.77 -11.89 3.01
C LYS A 460 12.20 -12.87 4.04
N ILE A 461 11.92 -14.10 3.62
CA ILE A 461 11.27 -15.12 4.47
C ILE A 461 11.95 -16.49 4.39
N ASP A 462 13.13 -16.57 3.78
CA ASP A 462 13.80 -17.82 3.39
C ASP A 462 14.16 -18.68 4.61
N LEU A 463 14.61 -18.06 5.71
CA LEU A 463 14.73 -18.74 7.01
C LEU A 463 13.39 -19.26 7.58
N ALA A 464 12.27 -18.57 7.36
CA ALA A 464 10.94 -19.05 7.77
C ALA A 464 10.48 -20.24 6.89
N ALA A 465 10.83 -20.25 5.61
CA ALA A 465 10.62 -21.42 4.74
C ALA A 465 11.49 -22.60 5.19
N CYS A 466 12.76 -22.36 5.53
CA CYS A 466 13.64 -23.36 6.15
C CYS A 466 13.03 -23.91 7.44
N LEU A 467 12.41 -23.06 8.27
CA LEU A 467 11.77 -23.43 9.52
C LEU A 467 10.61 -24.43 9.30
N VAL A 468 9.77 -24.18 8.28
CA VAL A 468 8.67 -25.10 7.90
C VAL A 468 9.23 -26.48 7.52
N MET A 469 10.25 -26.52 6.64
CA MET A 469 10.86 -27.76 6.20
C MET A 469 11.52 -28.51 7.37
N ALA A 470 12.35 -27.80 8.15
CA ALA A 470 13.12 -28.36 9.25
C ALA A 470 12.21 -28.93 10.34
N HIS A 471 11.16 -28.21 10.72
CA HIS A 471 10.16 -28.68 11.69
C HIS A 471 9.50 -29.98 11.24
N SER A 472 9.02 -30.02 9.99
CA SER A 472 8.36 -31.20 9.43
C SER A 472 9.25 -32.44 9.50
N ARG A 473 10.53 -32.31 9.13
CA ARG A 473 11.47 -33.44 9.09
C ARG A 473 12.01 -33.82 10.46
N ALA A 474 12.32 -32.85 11.33
CA ALA A 474 12.80 -33.09 12.67
C ALA A 474 11.79 -33.89 13.52
N THR A 475 10.52 -33.47 13.50
CA THR A 475 9.43 -34.13 14.24
C THR A 475 9.10 -35.51 13.65
N TRP A 476 9.09 -35.65 12.32
CA TRP A 476 8.92 -36.94 11.66
C TRP A 476 10.03 -37.93 12.04
N ARG A 477 11.29 -37.48 12.10
CA ARG A 477 12.43 -38.30 12.52
C ARG A 477 12.38 -38.70 13.99
N ALA A 478 11.89 -37.82 14.85
CA ALA A 478 11.71 -38.13 16.26
C ALA A 478 10.66 -39.26 16.46
N THR A 479 9.58 -39.24 15.67
CA THR A 479 8.49 -40.24 15.75
C THR A 479 8.80 -41.55 15.02
N HIS A 480 9.66 -41.55 14.01
CA HIS A 480 9.98 -42.72 13.18
C HIS A 480 11.41 -43.25 13.39
N ARG A 481 11.93 -43.21 14.63
CA ARG A 481 13.25 -43.76 14.96
C ARG A 481 13.31 -45.25 14.60
N LYS A 482 14.21 -45.62 13.68
CA LYS A 482 14.51 -47.03 13.40
C LYS A 482 15.03 -47.69 14.68
N THR A 483 14.26 -48.61 15.26
CA THR A 483 14.73 -49.46 16.35
C THR A 483 15.93 -50.26 15.86
N LYS A 484 17.12 -50.01 16.44
CA LYS A 484 18.26 -50.90 16.23
C LYS A 484 17.86 -52.27 16.78
N ARG A 485 17.64 -53.25 15.91
CA ARG A 485 17.61 -54.66 16.33
C ARG A 485 18.95 -54.92 17.00
N ALA A 486 18.94 -55.12 18.32
CA ALA A 486 20.08 -55.66 19.03
C ALA A 486 20.44 -56.99 18.35
N ARG A 487 21.60 -57.07 17.71
CA ARG A 487 22.17 -58.36 17.33
C ARG A 487 22.55 -59.03 18.65
N GLY A 488 21.68 -59.92 19.13
CA GLY A 488 22.06 -60.86 20.17
C GLY A 488 23.24 -61.68 19.66
N PHE A 489 24.33 -61.69 20.41
CA PHE A 489 25.38 -62.68 20.23
C PHE A 489 24.78 -64.06 20.56
N GLN A 490 24.81 -64.97 19.60
CA GLN A 490 24.89 -66.42 19.82
C GLN A 490 26.00 -66.96 18.95
#